data_AF-A0A0S8K2V4-F1
#
_entry.id   AF-A0A0S8K2V4-F1
#
_cell.length_a   1.000
_cell.length_b   1.000
_cell.length_c   1.000
_cell.angle_alpha   90.00
_cell.angle_beta   90.00
_cell.angle_gamma   90.00
#
_symmetry.space_group_name_H-M   'P 1'
#
loop_
_entity.id
_entity.type
_entity.pdbx_description
1 polymer ?
#
loop_
_entity_poly.entity_id
_entity_poly.type
_entity_poly.pdbx_seq_one_letter_code
_entity_poly.pdbx_strand_id
1 'polypeptide(L)'
;MENLIKYLPLLVFFISCNEDGGYHHQIRIQGLLDEVEVIRDEAGINHIYASNQHDLFLAQGYCAARDRLFKFEIWRRQATGTVAEILGPRELKRDIGTELSIGRAVAKLSPEKVKEYFWFHPIDPKIALAPSIDGTLLFNDILELYHSFRSPVR
;
A
#
# COMPACT_ATOMS: atom_id res chain seq x y z
N MET A 1 48.81 -39.67 -17.17
CA MET A 1 48.31 -38.74 -16.13
C MET A 1 47.70 -37.46 -16.69
N GLU A 2 47.44 -37.36 -18.01
CA GLU A 2 46.96 -36.11 -18.65
C GLU A 2 45.42 -35.96 -18.69
N ASN A 3 44.68 -37.06 -18.50
CA ASN A 3 43.22 -37.05 -18.58
C ASN A 3 42.51 -36.55 -17.30
N LEU A 4 43.21 -36.47 -16.16
CA LEU A 4 42.62 -36.03 -14.90
C LEU A 4 42.52 -34.49 -14.80
N ILE A 5 43.43 -33.76 -15.45
CA ILE A 5 43.52 -32.29 -15.40
C ILE A 5 42.44 -31.64 -16.27
N LYS A 6 41.96 -32.34 -17.31
CA LYS A 6 40.97 -31.83 -18.28
C LYS A 6 39.57 -31.63 -17.69
N TYR A 7 39.23 -32.34 -16.62
CA TYR A 7 37.94 -32.24 -15.93
C TYR A 7 38.00 -31.35 -14.66
N LEU A 8 39.20 -30.91 -14.27
CA LEU A 8 39.41 -30.01 -13.14
C LEU A 8 38.62 -28.68 -13.26
N PRO A 9 38.51 -28.02 -14.44
CA PRO A 9 37.68 -26.82 -14.55
C PRO A 9 36.17 -27.13 -14.49
N LEU A 10 35.73 -28.34 -14.85
CA LEU A 10 34.34 -28.78 -14.73
C LEU A 10 33.95 -29.03 -13.26
N LEU A 11 34.88 -29.54 -12.45
CA LEU A 11 34.69 -29.77 -11.02
C LEU A 11 34.67 -28.45 -10.22
N VAL A 12 35.50 -27.48 -10.60
CA VAL A 12 35.52 -26.14 -9.99
C VAL A 12 34.24 -25.35 -10.32
N PHE A 13 33.66 -25.55 -11.51
CA PHE A 13 32.37 -24.93 -11.88
C PHE A 13 31.19 -25.49 -11.08
N PHE A 14 31.20 -26.77 -10.73
CA PHE A 14 30.19 -27.37 -9.85
C PHE A 14 30.30 -26.91 -8.39
N ILE A 15 31.51 -26.60 -7.91
CA ILE A 15 31.73 -26.08 -6.55
C ILE A 15 31.28 -24.61 -6.44
N SER A 16 31.38 -23.82 -7.51
CA SER A 16 30.99 -22.40 -7.51
C SER A 16 29.47 -22.15 -7.51
N CYS A 17 28.63 -23.18 -7.67
CA CYS A 17 27.17 -23.06 -7.60
C CYS A 17 26.58 -23.44 -6.22
N ASN A 18 27.40 -23.78 -5.23
CA ASN A 18 26.97 -24.13 -3.87
C ASN A 18 27.37 -23.07 -2.84
N GLU A 19 27.28 -21.79 -3.20
CA GLU A 19 27.18 -20.73 -2.20
C GLU A 19 25.71 -20.33 -2.07
N ASP A 20 24.91 -21.20 -1.45
CA ASP A 20 23.67 -20.77 -0.78
C ASP A 20 24.08 -20.00 0.47
N GLY A 21 24.69 -18.83 0.25
CA GLY A 21 24.96 -17.84 1.29
C GLY A 21 23.62 -17.32 1.76
N GLY A 22 23.03 -18.00 2.74
CA GLY A 22 21.87 -17.51 3.48
C GLY A 22 22.23 -16.16 4.09
N TYR A 23 21.89 -15.07 3.40
CA TYR A 23 22.13 -13.72 3.87
C TYR A 23 21.26 -13.48 5.10
N HIS A 24 21.82 -13.72 6.29
CA HIS A 24 21.21 -13.32 7.55
C HIS A 24 21.22 -11.80 7.66
N HIS A 25 20.16 -11.19 7.15
CA HIS A 25 19.98 -9.75 7.20
C HIS A 25 19.27 -9.35 8.49
N GLN A 26 20.05 -8.84 9.45
CA GLN A 26 19.51 -8.29 10.69
C GLN A 26 19.12 -6.83 10.48
N ILE A 27 17.86 -6.51 10.78
CA ILE A 27 17.32 -5.15 10.73
C ILE A 27 16.80 -4.80 12.10
N ARG A 28 17.15 -3.61 12.59
CA ARG A 28 16.50 -3.04 13.77
C ARG A 28 15.24 -2.30 13.33
N ILE A 29 14.09 -2.78 13.77
CA ILE A 29 12.82 -2.12 13.54
C ILE A 29 12.37 -1.47 14.85
N GLN A 30 12.10 -0.17 14.81
CA GLN A 30 11.58 0.55 15.96
C GLN A 30 10.19 -0.01 16.33
N GLY A 31 9.99 -0.29 17.62
CA GLY A 31 8.74 -0.82 18.14
C GLY A 31 8.75 -2.32 18.43
N LEU A 32 9.71 -3.09 17.89
CA LEU A 32 9.88 -4.49 18.32
C LEU A 32 10.26 -4.55 19.80
N LEU A 33 9.58 -5.44 20.53
CA LEU A 33 9.83 -5.68 21.94
C LEU A 33 10.85 -6.81 22.14
N ASP A 34 10.75 -7.85 21.31
CA ASP A 34 11.61 -9.03 21.28
C ASP A 34 12.15 -9.30 19.85
N GLU A 35 13.03 -10.29 19.73
CA GLU A 35 13.55 -10.75 18.44
C GLU A 35 12.46 -11.45 17.60
N VAL A 36 12.47 -11.19 16.29
CA VAL A 36 11.58 -11.82 15.31
C VAL A 36 12.40 -12.41 14.19
N GLU A 37 12.14 -13.68 13.88
CA GLU A 37 12.74 -14.37 12.76
C GLU A 37 11.78 -14.39 11.58
N VAL A 38 12.29 -14.05 10.39
CA VAL A 38 11.53 -14.09 9.14
C VAL A 38 12.27 -14.93 8.13
N ILE A 39 11.67 -16.05 7.75
CA ILE A 39 12.19 -16.95 6.71
C ILE A 39 11.37 -16.73 5.44
N ARG A 40 12.04 -16.41 4.34
CA ARG A 40 11.39 -16.27 3.03
C ARG A 40 11.60 -17.56 2.25
N ASP A 41 10.51 -18.20 1.83
CA ASP A 41 10.61 -19.40 1.00
C ASP A 41 10.91 -19.08 -0.47
N GLU A 42 11.09 -20.12 -1.28
CA GLU A 42 11.37 -20.02 -2.72
C GLU A 42 10.24 -19.33 -3.51
N ALA A 43 9.00 -19.43 -3.04
CA ALA A 43 7.84 -18.73 -3.62
C ALA A 43 7.76 -17.26 -3.18
N GLY A 44 8.67 -16.83 -2.30
CA GLY A 44 8.75 -15.47 -1.79
C GLY A 44 7.73 -15.16 -0.69
N ILE A 45 7.14 -16.18 -0.06
CA ILE A 45 6.22 -16.06 1.08
C ILE A 45 7.04 -15.92 2.36
N ASN A 46 6.64 -14.99 3.23
CA ASN A 46 7.31 -14.74 4.50
C ASN A 46 6.68 -15.63 5.60
N HIS A 47 7.48 -16.50 6.20
CA HIS A 47 7.17 -17.28 7.40
C HIS A 47 7.75 -16.51 8.61
N ILE A 48 6.88 -16.04 9.50
CA ILE A 48 7.25 -15.11 10.58
C ILE A 48 7.10 -15.82 11.93
N TYR A 49 8.17 -15.83 12.72
CA TYR A 49 8.23 -16.43 14.05
C TYR A 49 8.53 -15.35 15.08
N ALA A 50 7.62 -15.17 16.04
CA ALA A 50 7.74 -14.19 17.11
C ALA A 50 7.20 -14.76 18.43
N SER A 51 7.75 -14.30 19.55
CA SER A 51 7.35 -14.74 20.89
C SER A 51 6.06 -14.06 21.40
N ASN A 52 5.63 -12.98 20.76
CA ASN A 52 4.45 -12.22 21.14
C ASN A 52 3.65 -11.73 19.91
N GLN A 53 2.36 -11.45 20.12
CA GLN A 53 1.47 -11.04 19.03
C GLN A 53 1.80 -9.65 18.48
N HIS A 54 2.24 -8.74 19.34
CA HIS A 54 2.60 -7.37 18.94
C HIS A 54 3.68 -7.38 17.85
N ASP A 55 4.77 -8.09 18.10
CA ASP A 55 5.90 -8.18 17.21
C ASP A 55 5.60 -9.01 15.96
N LEU A 56 4.76 -10.04 16.09
CA LEU A 56 4.26 -10.80 14.93
C LEU A 56 3.54 -9.89 13.93
N PHE A 57 2.57 -9.09 14.40
CA PHE A 57 1.81 -8.19 13.54
C PHE A 57 2.66 -7.04 12.99
N LEU A 58 3.59 -6.51 13.80
CA LEU A 58 4.53 -5.48 13.36
C LEU A 58 5.43 -6.00 12.24
N ALA A 59 6.03 -7.18 12.41
CA ALA A 59 6.86 -7.81 11.39
C ALA A 59 6.06 -8.21 10.15
N GLN A 60 4.81 -8.66 10.30
CA GLN A 60 3.92 -8.92 9.18
C GLN A 60 3.67 -7.65 8.36
N GLY A 61 3.35 -6.53 9.02
CA GLY A 61 3.17 -5.24 8.37
C GLY A 61 4.44 -4.79 7.65
N TYR A 62 5.60 -4.93 8.29
CA TYR A 62 6.89 -4.64 7.68
C TYR A 62 7.14 -5.47 6.42
N CYS A 63 6.96 -6.79 6.47
CA CYS A 63 7.17 -7.68 5.33
C CYS A 63 6.21 -7.36 4.19
N ALA A 64 4.93 -7.10 4.50
CA ALA A 64 3.93 -6.71 3.50
C ALA A 64 4.30 -5.39 2.83
N ALA A 65 4.74 -4.39 3.61
CA ALA A 65 5.19 -3.11 3.08
C ALA A 65 6.46 -3.26 2.23
N ARG A 66 7.45 -4.05 2.68
CA ARG A 66 8.68 -4.32 1.91
C ARG A 66 8.38 -4.89 0.52
N ASP A 67 7.41 -5.79 0.43
CA ASP A 67 7.05 -6.43 -0.84
C ASP A 67 6.10 -5.58 -1.70
N ARG A 68 5.27 -4.71 -1.10
CA ARG A 68 4.13 -4.08 -1.79
C ARG A 68 3.97 -2.58 -1.51
N LEU A 69 5.04 -1.88 -1.13
CA LEU A 69 5.00 -0.48 -0.69
C LEU A 69 4.24 0.42 -1.67
N PHE A 70 4.58 0.33 -2.96
CA PHE A 70 3.92 1.14 -3.99
C PHE A 70 2.41 0.87 -4.06
N LYS A 71 2.00 -0.39 -3.96
CA LYS A 71 0.58 -0.76 -3.99
C LYS A 71 -0.17 -0.20 -2.79
N PHE A 72 0.42 -0.25 -1.60
CA PHE A 72 -0.15 0.35 -0.40
C PHE A 72 -0.27 1.87 -0.52
N GLU A 73 0.73 2.54 -1.10
CA GLU A 73 0.65 3.99 -1.33
C GLU A 73 -0.46 4.36 -2.33
N ILE A 74 -0.61 3.59 -3.43
CA ILE A 74 -1.73 3.79 -4.37
C ILE A 74 -3.07 3.58 -3.66
N TRP A 75 -3.21 2.51 -2.87
CA TRP A 75 -4.46 2.23 -2.13
C TRP A 75 -4.80 3.31 -1.10
N ARG A 76 -3.79 3.79 -0.36
CA ARG A 76 -3.95 4.91 0.57
C ARG A 76 -4.47 6.15 -0.18
N ARG A 77 -3.85 6.50 -1.31
CA ARG A 77 -4.26 7.65 -2.14
C ARG A 77 -5.64 7.48 -2.76
N GLN A 78 -6.02 6.25 -3.15
CA GLN A 78 -7.37 5.97 -3.65
C GLN A 78 -8.43 6.20 -2.57
N ALA A 79 -8.13 5.79 -1.34
CA ALA A 79 -9.02 6.01 -0.19
C ALA A 79 -9.13 7.49 0.20
N THR A 80 -8.07 8.28 0.00
CA THR A 80 -8.04 9.71 0.33
C THR A 80 -8.30 10.64 -0.86
N GLY A 81 -8.50 10.13 -2.08
CA GLY A 81 -8.74 10.95 -3.27
C GLY A 81 -7.53 11.78 -3.74
N THR A 82 -6.32 11.25 -3.66
CA THR A 82 -5.07 11.97 -4.03
C THR A 82 -4.19 11.21 -5.03
N VAL A 83 -4.79 10.39 -5.89
CA VAL A 83 -4.06 9.57 -6.88
C VAL A 83 -3.54 10.45 -8.02
N ALA A 84 -4.30 11.48 -8.43
CA ALA A 84 -3.94 12.37 -9.53
C ALA A 84 -2.68 13.20 -9.26
N GLU A 85 -2.31 13.40 -8.00
CA GLU A 85 -1.05 14.07 -7.63
C GLU A 85 0.18 13.33 -8.15
N ILE A 86 0.11 12.00 -8.27
CA ILE A 86 1.25 11.16 -8.67
C ILE A 86 1.09 10.54 -10.07
N LEU A 87 -0.15 10.23 -10.48
CA LEU A 87 -0.45 9.61 -11.79
C LEU A 87 -1.01 10.60 -12.82
N GLY A 88 -1.23 11.86 -12.41
CA GLY A 88 -1.62 12.96 -13.28
C GLY A 88 -3.12 13.07 -13.56
N PRO A 89 -3.51 13.96 -14.50
CA PRO A 89 -4.89 14.38 -14.70
C PRO A 89 -5.88 13.28 -15.08
N ARG A 90 -5.40 12.13 -15.56
CA ARG A 90 -6.24 10.98 -15.91
C ARG A 90 -6.95 10.39 -14.70
N GLU A 91 -6.37 10.54 -13.52
CA GLU A 91 -6.94 10.04 -12.26
C GLU A 91 -7.86 11.05 -11.56
N LEU A 92 -7.96 12.28 -12.07
CA LEU A 92 -8.75 13.35 -11.42
C LEU A 92 -10.22 12.97 -11.21
N LYS A 93 -10.83 12.24 -12.17
CA LYS A 93 -12.22 11.78 -12.04
C LYS A 93 -12.41 10.86 -10.82
N ARG A 94 -11.39 10.07 -10.49
CA ARG A 94 -11.41 9.15 -9.34
C ARG A 94 -11.38 9.92 -8.05
N ASP A 95 -10.42 10.84 -7.95
CA ASP A 95 -10.23 11.69 -6.78
C ASP A 95 -11.50 12.51 -6.49
N ILE A 96 -12.09 13.13 -7.51
CA ILE A 96 -13.40 13.82 -7.41
C ILE A 96 -14.49 12.88 -6.86
N GLY A 97 -14.53 11.63 -7.34
CA GLY A 97 -15.51 10.65 -6.88
C GLY A 97 -15.33 10.30 -5.39
N THR A 98 -14.10 10.09 -4.96
CA THR A 98 -13.77 9.82 -3.55
C THR A 98 -14.15 11.02 -2.67
N GLU A 99 -13.73 12.23 -3.05
CA GLU A 99 -14.05 13.48 -2.32
C GLU A 99 -15.56 13.71 -2.19
N LEU A 100 -16.29 13.52 -3.29
CA LEU A 100 -17.75 13.67 -3.27
C LEU A 100 -18.41 12.60 -2.39
N SER A 101 -17.91 11.37 -2.39
CA SER A 101 -18.40 10.32 -1.50
C SER A 101 -18.20 10.68 -0.03
N ILE A 102 -17.03 11.22 0.34
CA ILE A 102 -16.75 11.68 1.70
C ILE A 102 -17.67 12.84 2.07
N GLY A 103 -17.80 13.85 1.20
CA GLY A 103 -18.68 15.00 1.43
C GLY A 103 -20.15 14.60 1.63
N ARG A 104 -20.65 13.65 0.82
CA ARG A 104 -22.01 13.08 0.98
C ARG A 104 -22.17 12.30 2.28
N ALA A 105 -21.15 11.54 2.68
CA ALA A 105 -21.17 10.82 3.96
C ALA A 105 -21.22 11.80 5.14
N VAL A 106 -20.44 12.87 5.08
CA VAL A 106 -20.43 13.93 6.10
C VAL A 106 -21.79 14.63 6.16
N ALA A 107 -22.39 14.95 5.01
CA ALA A 107 -23.73 15.55 4.95
C ALA A 107 -24.82 14.65 5.55
N LYS A 108 -24.69 13.33 5.40
CA LYS A 108 -25.70 12.36 5.86
C LYS A 108 -25.57 11.96 7.33
N LEU A 109 -24.34 11.88 7.84
CA LEU A 109 -24.08 11.32 9.17
C LEU A 109 -23.60 12.39 10.16
N SER A 110 -22.43 12.96 9.88
CA SER A 110 -21.66 13.97 10.63
C SER A 110 -20.16 13.66 10.45
N PRO A 111 -19.27 14.65 10.57
CA PRO A 111 -17.83 14.43 10.51
C PRO A 111 -17.34 13.36 11.49
N GLU A 112 -17.90 13.32 12.70
CA GLU A 112 -17.46 12.43 13.77
C GLU A 112 -17.80 10.96 13.43
N LYS A 113 -19.03 10.71 12.94
CA LYS A 113 -19.42 9.36 12.50
C LYS A 113 -18.64 8.92 11.27
N VAL A 114 -18.36 9.84 10.34
CA VAL A 114 -17.54 9.49 9.17
C VAL A 114 -16.14 9.08 9.59
N LYS A 115 -15.51 9.78 10.53
CA LYS A 115 -14.19 9.39 11.06
C LYS A 115 -14.20 8.08 11.86
N GLU A 116 -15.35 7.70 12.42
CA GLU A 116 -15.52 6.40 13.08
C GLU A 116 -15.53 5.25 12.05
N TYR A 117 -16.22 5.43 10.92
CA TYR A 117 -16.32 4.40 9.88
C TYR A 117 -15.15 4.41 8.88
N PHE A 118 -14.62 5.59 8.58
CA PHE A 118 -13.50 5.79 7.67
C PHE A 118 -12.24 6.09 8.47
N TRP A 119 -11.29 5.16 8.42
CA TRP A 119 -10.02 5.30 9.08
C TRP A 119 -9.04 6.12 8.23
N PHE A 120 -8.81 7.38 8.58
CA PHE A 120 -7.99 8.33 7.80
C PHE A 120 -6.48 8.32 8.15
N HIS A 121 -6.00 7.31 8.87
CA HIS A 121 -4.61 7.26 9.33
C HIS A 121 -3.58 7.36 8.18
N PRO A 122 -2.45 8.08 8.39
CA PRO A 122 -1.95 8.63 9.65
C PRO A 122 -2.44 10.04 10.02
N ILE A 123 -3.15 10.73 9.12
CA ILE A 123 -3.52 12.14 9.31
C ILE A 123 -4.96 12.22 9.80
N ASP A 124 -5.30 13.19 10.67
CA ASP A 124 -6.69 13.49 10.99
C ASP A 124 -7.19 14.69 10.17
N PRO A 125 -7.88 14.46 9.03
CA PRO A 125 -8.31 15.55 8.16
C PRO A 125 -9.51 16.31 8.74
N LYS A 126 -9.60 17.60 8.41
CA LYS A 126 -10.80 18.40 8.63
C LYS A 126 -11.80 18.13 7.51
N ILE A 127 -12.78 17.27 7.77
CA ILE A 127 -13.80 16.87 6.78
C ILE A 127 -15.16 17.57 6.95
N ALA A 128 -15.29 18.44 7.96
CA ALA A 128 -16.53 19.18 8.18
C ALA A 128 -16.81 20.12 7.00
N LEU A 129 -18.04 20.05 6.47
CA LEU A 129 -18.51 20.98 5.45
C LEU A 129 -18.47 22.41 5.99
N ALA A 130 -18.11 23.36 5.13
CA ALA A 130 -18.15 24.77 5.51
C ALA A 130 -19.62 25.17 5.80
N PRO A 131 -19.89 26.06 6.77
CA PRO A 131 -21.26 26.45 7.13
C PRO A 131 -22.08 27.06 5.99
N SER A 132 -21.40 27.62 4.98
CA SER A 132 -22.02 28.19 3.78
C SER A 132 -22.44 27.14 2.74
N ILE A 133 -22.05 25.87 2.90
CA ILE A 133 -22.36 24.79 1.96
C ILE A 133 -23.63 24.08 2.42
N ASP A 134 -24.65 24.10 1.56
CA ASP A 134 -25.82 23.24 1.72
C ASP A 134 -25.47 21.80 1.32
N GLY A 135 -25.36 20.91 2.32
CA GLY A 135 -25.01 19.51 2.11
C GLY A 135 -26.05 18.72 1.32
N THR A 136 -27.30 19.20 1.21
CA THR A 136 -28.34 18.52 0.42
C THR A 136 -28.04 18.58 -1.08
N LEU A 137 -27.36 19.64 -1.54
CA LEU A 137 -26.99 19.83 -2.94
C LEU A 137 -25.95 18.82 -3.43
N LEU A 138 -25.19 18.21 -2.52
CA LEU A 138 -24.19 17.19 -2.88
C LEU A 138 -24.82 15.92 -3.49
N PHE A 139 -26.12 15.70 -3.27
CA PHE A 139 -26.86 14.56 -3.81
C PHE A 139 -27.42 14.81 -5.22
N ASN A 140 -27.36 16.03 -5.72
CA ASN A 140 -27.66 16.34 -7.11
C ASN A 140 -26.57 15.80 -8.04
N ASP A 141 -26.85 15.75 -9.34
CA ASP A 141 -25.85 15.43 -10.35
C ASP A 141 -24.92 16.63 -10.61
N ILE A 142 -24.04 16.90 -9.64
CA ILE A 142 -23.08 18.00 -9.72
C ILE A 142 -21.96 17.75 -10.76
N LEU A 143 -21.83 16.52 -11.26
CA LEU A 143 -20.81 16.14 -12.24
C LEU A 143 -21.34 16.05 -13.66
N GLU A 144 -22.63 16.30 -13.89
CA GLU A 144 -23.27 16.25 -15.20
C GLU A 144 -22.48 17.04 -16.25
N LEU A 145 -22.20 18.32 -16.00
CA LEU A 145 -21.45 19.17 -16.93
C LEU A 145 -20.02 18.65 -17.19
N TYR A 146 -19.35 18.14 -16.16
CA TYR A 146 -18.02 17.56 -16.28
C TYR A 146 -18.04 16.29 -17.14
N HIS A 147 -19.05 15.44 -16.97
CA HIS A 147 -19.25 14.22 -17.74
C HIS A 147 -19.63 14.53 -19.19
N SER A 148 -20.53 15.49 -19.41
CA SER A 148 -20.93 15.96 -20.74
C SER A 148 -19.74 16.50 -21.53
N PHE A 149 -18.87 17.31 -20.93
CA PHE A 149 -17.65 17.80 -21.58
C PHE A 149 -16.67 16.68 -21.98
N ARG A 150 -16.60 15.59 -21.21
CA ARG A 150 -15.69 14.45 -21.48
C ARG A 150 -16.30 13.34 -22.32
N SER A 151 -17.58 13.45 -22.65
CA SER A 151 -18.26 12.46 -23.46
C SER A 151 -18.02 12.74 -24.94
N PRO A 152 -17.84 11.71 -25.79
CA PRO A 152 -17.76 11.94 -27.23
C PRO A 152 -19.10 12.51 -27.72
N VAL A 153 -19.04 13.53 -28.56
CA VAL A 153 -20.22 14.02 -29.29
C VAL A 153 -20.62 12.92 -30.27
N ARG A 154 -21.88 12.48 -30.17
CA ARG A 154 -22.50 11.58 -31.15
C ARG A 154 -23.27 12.36 -32.17
#